data_AF-X1STS9-F1
#
_entry.id   AF-X1STS9-F1
#
_cell.length_a   1.000
_cell.length_b   1.000
_cell.length_c   1.000
_cell.angle_alpha   90.00
_cell.angle_beta   90.00
_cell.angle_gamma   90.00
#
_symmetry.space_group_name_H-M   'P 1'
#
loop_
_entity.id
_entity.type
_entity.pdbx_description
1 polymer ?
#
loop_
_entity_poly.entity_id
_entity_poly.type
_entity_poly.pdbx_seq_one_letter_code
_entity_poly.pdbx_strand_id
1 'polypeptide(L)' 'MNHKLLYSGIALMSAGVVGILFAVVMEIATNEPVYWLVMKITAGLFGVGGPLFGLSIARRSGR' A
#
# COMPACT_ATOMS: atom_id res chain seq x y z
N MET A 1 13.57 19.72 0.53
CA MET A 1 12.71 18.51 0.47
C MET A 1 11.75 18.64 -0.69
N ASN A 2 11.86 17.79 -1.72
CA ASN A 2 10.99 17.91 -2.89
C ASN A 2 9.60 17.33 -2.53
N HIS A 3 8.67 18.19 -2.08
CA HIS A 3 7.36 17.82 -1.52
C HIS A 3 6.58 16.81 -2.39
N LYS A 4 6.81 16.81 -3.71
CA LYS A 4 6.23 15.87 -4.69
C LYS A 4 6.48 14.39 -4.36
N LEU A 5 7.67 14.03 -3.85
CA LEU A 5 8.02 12.63 -3.53
C LEU A 5 7.30 12.12 -2.28
N LEU A 6 7.08 12.99 -1.30
CA LEU A 6 6.32 12.65 -0.10
C LEU A 6 4.83 12.50 -0.43
N TYR A 7 4.27 13.41 -1.24
CA TYR A 7 2.89 13.29 -1.73
C TYR A 7 2.68 12.02 -2.56
N SER A 8 3.63 11.65 -3.43
CA SER A 8 3.52 10.39 -4.18
C SER A 8 3.58 9.17 -3.26
N GLY A 9 4.43 9.18 -2.22
CA GLY A 9 4.50 8.08 -1.26
C GLY A 9 3.22 7.91 -0.44
N ILE A 10 2.64 9.03 0.02
CA ILE A 10 1.37 9.04 0.74
C ILE A 10 0.23 8.56 -0.18
N ALA A 11 0.16 9.05 -1.42
CA ALA A 11 -0.85 8.62 -2.38
C ALA A 11 -0.78 7.11 -2.66
N LEU A 12 0.44 6.57 -2.79
CA LEU A 12 0.67 5.14 -3.02
C LEU A 12 0.27 4.29 -1.82
N MET A 13 0.54 4.77 -0.59
CA MET A 13 0.04 4.15 0.65
C MET A 13 -1.50 4.17 0.74
N SER A 14 -2.12 5.33 0.49
CA SER A 14 -3.58 5.47 0.53
C SER A 14 -4.27 4.56 -0.49
N ALA A 15 -3.74 4.46 -1.71
CA ALA A 15 -4.25 3.56 -2.74
C ALA A 15 -4.17 2.09 -2.30
N GLY A 16 -3.09 1.68 -1.64
CA GLY A 16 -2.93 0.33 -1.09
C GLY A 16 -3.96 0.00 -0.01
N VAL A 17 -4.23 0.93 0.92
CA VAL A 17 -5.24 0.75 1.98
C VAL A 17 -6.65 0.60 1.40
N VAL A 18 -7.00 1.45 0.42
CA VAL A 18 -8.30 1.36 -0.26
C VAL A 18 -8.44 0.05 -1.03
N GLY A 19 -7.37 -0.43 -1.69
CA GLY A 19 -7.37 -1.70 -2.40
C GLY A 19 -7.59 -2.91 -1.47
N ILE A 20 -7.00 -2.90 -0.27
CA ILE A 20 -7.24 -3.94 0.74
C ILE A 20 -8.70 -3.89 1.21
N LEU A 21 -9.23 -2.72 1.54
CA LEU A 21 -10.63 -2.57 1.97
C LEU A 21 -11.61 -3.08 0.90
N PHE A 22 -11.35 -2.79 -0.37
CA PHE A 22 -12.16 -3.29 -1.48
C PHE A 22 -12.09 -4.83 -1.56
N ALA A 23 -10.91 -5.42 -1.41
CA ALA A 23 -10.74 -6.87 -1.38
C ALA A 23 -11.48 -7.52 -0.19
N VAL A 24 -11.47 -6.90 1.01
CA VAL A 24 -12.24 -7.37 2.19
C VAL A 24 -13.73 -7.42 1.85
N VAL A 25 -14.26 -6.32 1.30
CA VAL A 25 -15.69 -6.18 1.03
C VAL A 25 -16.13 -7.19 -0.04
N MET A 26 -15.33 -7.34 -1.09
CA MET A 26 -15.60 -8.32 -2.14
C MET A 26 -15.54 -9.76 -1.63
N GLU A 27 -14.60 -10.09 -0.74
CA GLU A 27 -14.54 -11.40 -0.10
C GLU A 27 -15.83 -11.71 0.67
N ILE A 28 -16.29 -10.76 1.51
CA ILE A 28 -17.51 -10.93 2.30
C ILE A 28 -18.74 -11.07 1.39
N ALA A 29 -18.79 -10.31 0.30
CA ALA A 29 -19.92 -10.31 -0.63
C ALA A 29 -20.00 -11.57 -1.50
N THR A 30 -18.84 -12.08 -1.96
CA THR A 30 -18.78 -13.17 -2.95
C THR A 30 -18.45 -14.53 -2.33
N ASN A 31 -17.90 -14.56 -1.11
CA ASN A 31 -17.34 -15.76 -0.47
C ASN A 31 -16.26 -16.49 -1.31
N GLU A 32 -15.66 -15.81 -2.29
CA GLU A 32 -14.61 -16.41 -3.11
C GLU A 32 -13.23 -16.24 -2.47
N PRO A 33 -12.42 -17.32 -2.38
CA PRO A 33 -11.12 -17.29 -1.70
C PRO A 33 -10.04 -16.50 -2.46
N VAL A 34 -10.31 -16.10 -3.70
CA VAL A 34 -9.40 -15.30 -4.53
C VAL A 34 -9.08 -13.95 -3.88
N TYR A 35 -10.06 -13.35 -3.20
CA TYR A 35 -9.87 -12.04 -2.55
C TYR A 35 -8.88 -12.10 -1.39
N TRP A 36 -8.73 -13.26 -0.74
CA TRP A 36 -7.70 -13.51 0.27
C TRP A 36 -6.28 -13.44 -0.30
N LEU A 37 -6.11 -13.93 -1.53
CA LEU A 37 -4.83 -13.92 -2.23
C LEU A 37 -4.47 -12.50 -2.66
N VAL A 38 -5.46 -11.75 -3.18
CA VAL A 38 -5.33 -10.33 -3.52
C VAL A 38 -5.01 -9.48 -2.28
N MET A 39 -5.66 -9.75 -1.15
CA MET A 39 -5.35 -9.12 0.14
C MET A 39 -3.89 -9.30 0.54
N LYS A 40 -3.37 -10.53 0.50
CA LYS A 40 -1.99 -10.82 0.91
C LYS A 40 -0.96 -10.14 0.01
N ILE A 41 -1.19 -10.16 -1.29
CA ILE A 41 -0.32 -9.47 -2.27
C ILE A 41 -0.34 -7.96 -2.00
N THR A 42 -1.53 -7.38 -1.81
CA THR A 42 -1.67 -5.94 -1.57
C THR A 42 -1.07 -5.53 -0.22
N ALA A 43 -1.27 -6.33 0.83
CA ALA A 43 -0.66 -6.12 2.13
C ALA A 43 0.88 -6.25 2.09
N GLY A 44 1.42 -7.19 1.31
CA GLY A 44 2.86 -7.32 1.11
C GLY A 44 3.46 -6.12 0.37
N LEU A 45 2.87 -5.78 -0.78
CA LEU A 45 3.38 -4.70 -1.64
C LEU A 45 3.20 -3.32 -1.02
N PHE A 46 2.03 -3.03 -0.45
CA PHE A 46 1.73 -1.69 0.06
C PHE A 46 1.94 -1.57 1.56
N GLY A 47 1.68 -2.62 2.35
CA GLY A 47 1.91 -2.63 3.80
C GLY A 47 3.38 -2.73 4.18
N VAL A 48 4.20 -3.48 3.44
CA VAL A 48 5.66 -3.58 3.68
C VAL A 48 6.46 -2.72 2.70
N GLY A 49 6.07 -2.68 1.43
CA GLY A 49 6.75 -1.84 0.44
C GLY A 49 6.56 -0.34 0.67
N GLY A 50 5.39 0.10 1.15
CA GLY A 50 5.13 1.50 1.46
C GLY A 50 6.08 2.08 2.54
N PRO A 51 6.24 1.44 3.72
CA PRO A 51 7.16 1.91 4.75
C PRO A 51 8.63 1.83 4.32
N LEU A 52 9.02 0.77 3.59
CA LEU A 52 10.39 0.64 3.06
C LEU A 52 10.69 1.75 2.04
N PHE A 53 9.74 2.08 1.17
CA PHE A 53 9.87 3.19 0.22
C PHE A 53 9.98 4.53 0.95
N GLY A 54 9.12 4.78 1.95
CA GLY A 54 9.20 5.95 2.82
C GLY A 54 10.54 6.06 3.56
N LEU A 55 11.05 4.96 4.11
CA LEU A 55 12.34 4.90 4.79
C LEU A 55 13.50 5.17 3.83
N SER A 56 13.43 4.64 2.60
CA SER A 56 14.44 4.88 1.56
C SER A 56 14.49 6.36 1.13
N ILE A 57 13.33 7.02 1.05
CA ILE A 57 13.23 8.47 0.77
C ILE A 57 13.79 9.28 1.94
N ALA A 58 13.44 8.94 3.18
CA ALA A 58 13.94 9.61 4.38
C ALA A 58 15.47 9.50 4.48
N ARG A 59 16.05 8.32 4.20
CA ARG A 59 17.51 8.11 4.14
C ARG A 59 18.18 8.91 3.02
N ARG A 60 17.51 9.14 1.89
CA ARG A 60 18.03 9.96 0.78
C ARG A 60 18.03 11.45 1.09
N SER A 61 17.17 11.91 2.00
CA SER A 61 17.09 13.32 2.40
C SER A 61 18.10 13.70 3.49
N GLY A 62 18.78 12.73 4.10
CA GLY A 62 19.80 12.94 5.14
C GLY A 62 21.25 12.89 4.64
N ARG A 63 21.46 12.69 3.32
CA ARG A 63 22.74 12.92 2.63
C ARG A 63 22.61 14.16 1.77
#